data_AF-A0A819YW59-F1
#
_entry.id   AF-A0A819YW59-F1
#
_cell.length_a   1.000
_cell.length_b   1.000
_cell.length_c   1.000
_cell.angle_alpha   90.00
_cell.angle_beta   90.00
_cell.angle_gamma   90.00
#
_symmetry.space_group_name_H-M   'P 1'
#
loop_
_entity.id
_entity.type
_entity.pdbx_description
1 polymer ?
#
loop_
_entity_poly.entity_id
_entity_poly.type
_entity_poly.pdbx_seq_one_letter_code
_entity_poly.pdbx_strand_id
1 'polypeptide(L)'
;MSENPMAGPSIMTLIRNGAKFVPCMKSTQEDFLHYQVTCPSIPSFINETCTYEEYLWYACNVENLKGFPYQVYRFIIPMFLHAGINHLLTNLISQLYIGIPLERKFGSIRIAIIYILSGIGGTLLSAVGLPRTISAGASGAVYGIFAVYIMDTIRNWRNLSKPWIQLITKGGLPIVMLIVGFAIPIVDYVAHIGGLVVGILSDQTNKTRMATSITINYRLLESIRDEPKRMLVPISGYEKVTVKSLEDACEPIKDLFDHQLKQYITVAKMNSSDPEDKLTQDESASIHLYTMEWGNRDNSLYMKLNQTLRLADRSKLKPWFKYLKLFLTAFFKLPPSKDTLVWRGVREDLSAVYSKGKEFAWWAFSSCSTSIDVLESADYLGKSGTRTIFSIQTNSGKLIRTHSYFDNEDEVLLPPGIYLKVVGILNPATNLHIIHLQEIEPPYKMLADPFHLSELKHALPPAKPPSYMIYPQKQEQYSSSTSVISKPSVQSSFKKEQPTFVAPKKKSPYSDEKLD
;
A
#
# COMPACT_ATOMS: atom_id res chain seq x y z
N MET A 1 53.49 6.74 11.46
CA MET A 1 52.89 5.46 11.00
C MET A 1 52.11 5.76 9.74
N SER A 2 52.39 5.07 8.64
CA SER A 2 51.64 5.21 7.39
C SER A 2 50.16 4.95 7.66
N GLU A 3 49.29 5.93 7.41
CA GLU A 3 47.85 5.76 7.53
C GLU A 3 47.43 4.61 6.61
N ASN A 4 46.97 3.50 7.18
CA ASN A 4 46.38 2.42 6.39
C ASN A 4 44.99 2.90 5.95
N PRO A 5 44.76 3.20 4.66
CA PRO A 5 43.49 3.74 4.20
C PRO A 5 42.30 2.79 4.47
N MET A 6 42.56 1.49 4.67
CA MET A 6 41.55 0.53 5.08
C MET A 6 41.08 0.72 6.53
N ALA A 7 41.97 1.17 7.41
CA ALA A 7 41.71 1.46 8.82
C ALA A 7 41.34 2.93 9.08
N GLY A 8 41.38 3.76 8.03
CA GLY A 8 40.87 5.13 8.04
C GLY A 8 41.75 6.14 8.78
N PRO A 9 41.24 7.38 8.91
CA PRO A 9 41.98 8.47 9.51
C PRO A 9 42.12 8.29 11.03
N SER A 10 43.04 9.03 11.65
CA SER A 10 43.21 9.00 13.10
C SER A 10 41.90 9.33 13.84
N ILE A 11 41.74 8.79 15.05
CA ILE A 11 40.61 9.08 15.95
C ILE A 11 40.43 10.60 16.13
N MET A 12 41.54 11.33 16.28
CA MET A 12 41.53 12.78 16.43
C MET A 12 40.97 13.49 15.21
N THR A 13 41.31 13.02 14.01
CA THR A 13 40.73 13.51 12.75
C THR A 13 39.22 13.29 12.71
N LEU A 14 38.73 12.12 13.15
CA LEU A 14 37.30 11.84 13.23
C LEU A 14 36.59 12.79 14.21
N ILE A 15 37.16 13.02 15.41
CA ILE A 15 36.59 13.96 16.37
C ILE A 15 36.53 15.38 15.78
N ARG A 16 37.60 15.88 15.14
CA ARG A 16 37.62 17.22 14.54
C ARG A 16 36.59 17.39 13.42
N ASN A 17 36.29 16.32 12.69
CA ASN A 17 35.29 16.32 11.61
C ASN A 17 33.85 16.08 12.10
N GLY A 18 33.62 15.98 13.42
CA GLY A 18 32.28 15.93 13.99
C GLY A 18 31.78 14.54 14.37
N ALA A 19 32.67 13.55 14.53
CA ALA A 19 32.31 12.27 15.14
C ALA A 19 31.70 12.47 16.54
N LYS A 20 30.88 11.53 17.00
CA LYS A 20 30.27 11.62 18.32
C LYS A 20 31.36 11.45 19.37
N PHE A 21 31.50 12.48 20.19
CA PHE A 21 32.44 12.54 21.29
C PHE A 21 31.82 13.39 22.39
N VAL A 22 31.36 12.74 23.46
CA VAL A 22 30.50 13.36 24.48
C VAL A 22 31.15 14.55 25.20
N PRO A 23 32.47 14.57 25.46
CA PRO A 23 33.12 15.75 26.02
C PRO A 23 33.00 17.02 25.15
N CYS A 24 32.74 16.90 23.84
CA CYS A 24 32.42 18.04 22.97
C CYS A 24 30.92 18.35 22.85
N MET A 25 30.05 17.59 23.53
CA MET A 25 28.60 17.67 23.40
C MET A 25 27.91 18.17 24.68
N LYS A 26 28.50 17.89 25.85
CA LYS A 26 28.05 18.36 27.16
C LYS A 26 29.22 18.45 28.14
N SER A 27 29.05 19.21 29.22
CA SER A 27 30.02 19.23 30.33
C SER A 27 30.09 17.85 31.00
N THR A 28 31.31 17.34 31.20
CA THR A 28 31.61 16.04 31.81
C THR A 28 32.48 16.17 33.07
N GLN A 29 32.31 17.30 33.78
CA GLN A 29 33.24 17.83 34.80
C GLN A 29 33.56 16.88 35.99
N GLU A 30 32.88 15.74 36.14
CA GLU A 30 33.14 14.77 37.23
C GLU A 30 33.71 13.41 36.76
N ASP A 31 33.60 13.04 35.48
CA ASP A 31 33.91 11.67 35.01
C ASP A 31 35.33 11.47 34.42
N PHE A 32 36.07 12.57 34.17
CA PHE A 32 37.35 12.54 33.45
C PHE A 32 38.55 13.08 34.24
N LEU A 33 38.37 13.44 35.52
CA LEU A 33 39.40 14.08 36.36
C LEU A 33 40.60 13.18 36.74
N HIS A 34 40.59 11.90 36.39
CA HIS A 34 41.60 10.91 36.83
C HIS A 34 42.43 10.27 35.71
N TYR A 35 42.41 10.82 34.49
CA TYR A 35 43.11 10.20 33.36
C TYR A 35 44.21 11.10 32.80
N GLN A 36 45.44 10.59 32.71
CA GLN A 36 46.50 11.21 31.93
C GLN A 36 46.14 11.11 30.45
N VAL A 37 45.69 12.22 29.86
CA VAL A 37 45.40 12.29 28.43
C VAL A 37 46.71 12.52 27.69
N THR A 38 47.16 11.51 26.93
CA THR A 38 48.29 11.66 26.00
C THR A 38 47.89 12.63 24.89
N CYS A 39 48.69 13.68 24.72
CA CYS A 39 48.35 14.76 23.79
C CYS A 39 48.54 14.33 22.34
N PRO A 40 47.73 14.89 21.43
CA PRO A 40 48.08 14.85 20.02
C PRO A 40 49.46 15.51 19.82
N SER A 41 50.32 14.85 19.05
CA SER A 41 51.67 15.31 18.73
C SER A 41 51.61 16.59 17.89
N ILE A 42 51.59 17.73 18.57
CA ILE A 42 51.57 19.08 18.01
C ILE A 42 52.94 19.73 18.32
N PRO A 43 53.56 20.48 17.39
CA PRO A 43 54.87 21.13 17.62
C PRO A 43 54.92 22.12 18.79
N SER A 44 53.76 22.56 19.29
CA SER A 44 53.59 23.58 20.33
C SER A 44 53.66 23.05 21.77
N PHE A 45 53.60 21.73 21.99
CA PHE A 45 53.58 21.13 23.32
C PHE A 45 54.93 20.48 23.61
N ILE A 46 55.71 21.11 24.47
CA ILE A 46 57.10 20.75 24.77
C ILE A 46 57.20 19.48 25.64
N ASN A 47 56.09 19.07 26.28
CA ASN A 47 55.98 17.83 27.06
C ASN A 47 54.77 17.01 26.55
N GLU A 48 54.87 15.68 26.54
CA GLU A 48 53.86 14.72 26.06
C GLU A 48 52.52 14.73 26.86
N THR A 49 52.32 15.71 27.74
CA THR A 49 51.18 15.85 28.66
C THR A 49 50.58 17.25 28.56
N CYS A 50 49.25 17.33 28.48
CA CYS A 50 48.45 18.55 28.31
C CYS A 50 47.26 18.44 29.26
N THR A 51 46.73 19.60 29.64
CA THR A 51 45.54 19.70 30.45
C THR A 51 44.32 19.17 29.68
N TYR A 52 43.31 18.72 30.42
CA TYR A 52 42.03 18.30 29.82
C TYR A 52 41.38 19.43 29.00
N GLU A 53 41.56 20.68 29.45
CA GLU A 53 41.10 21.87 28.74
C GLU A 53 41.81 22.05 27.39
N GLU A 54 43.14 21.92 27.33
CA GLU A 54 43.90 21.99 26.09
C GLU A 54 43.55 20.84 25.12
N TYR A 55 43.33 19.64 25.65
CA TYR A 55 42.86 18.52 24.85
C TYR A 55 41.48 18.79 24.24
N LEU A 56 40.53 19.30 25.02
CA LEU A 56 39.20 19.64 24.52
C LEU A 56 39.23 20.82 23.55
N TRP A 57 40.04 21.84 23.82
CA TRP A 57 40.26 22.96 22.88
C TRP A 57 40.67 22.43 21.50
N TYR A 58 41.65 21.53 21.48
CA TYR A 58 42.17 20.96 20.24
C TYR A 58 41.19 19.98 19.57
N ALA A 59 40.65 19.03 20.33
CA ALA A 59 39.78 17.97 19.82
C ALA A 59 38.41 18.51 19.37
N CYS A 60 37.83 19.43 20.15
CA CYS A 60 36.53 20.02 19.86
C CYS A 60 36.62 21.25 18.95
N ASN A 61 37.81 21.81 18.71
CA ASN A 61 38.01 23.03 17.91
C ASN A 61 37.20 24.22 18.46
N VAL A 62 37.39 24.54 19.75
CA VAL A 62 36.62 25.55 20.50
C VAL A 62 37.54 26.69 20.93
N GLU A 63 37.43 27.88 20.33
CA GLU A 63 38.35 28.99 20.58
C GLU A 63 38.21 29.64 21.97
N ASN A 64 37.05 29.50 22.63
CA ASN A 64 36.78 30.06 23.97
C ASN A 64 36.03 29.04 24.85
N LEU A 65 36.74 28.33 25.73
CA LEU A 65 36.17 27.36 26.67
C LEU A 65 35.27 27.99 27.77
N LYS A 66 35.17 29.32 27.82
CA LYS A 66 34.27 30.05 28.75
C LYS A 66 32.78 29.78 28.49
N GLY A 67 32.43 29.22 27.33
CA GLY A 67 31.15 28.58 27.06
C GLY A 67 31.38 27.15 26.59
N PHE A 68 30.94 26.17 27.37
CA PHE A 68 31.10 24.73 27.13
C PHE A 68 30.75 24.34 25.68
N PRO A 69 31.43 23.34 25.07
CA PRO A 69 31.07 22.89 23.73
C PRO A 69 29.74 22.15 23.74
N TYR A 70 28.67 22.84 23.35
CA TYR A 70 27.37 22.22 23.03
C TYR A 70 27.28 21.93 21.54
N GLN A 71 28.16 21.05 21.03
CA GLN A 71 28.23 20.75 19.60
C GLN A 71 27.12 19.78 19.18
N VAL A 72 25.88 20.28 19.15
CA VAL A 72 24.66 19.52 18.82
C VAL A 72 24.70 18.87 17.44
N TYR A 73 25.50 19.40 16.51
CA TYR A 73 25.68 18.79 15.19
C TYR A 73 26.29 17.38 15.26
N ARG A 74 26.97 17.03 16.37
CA ARG A 74 27.53 15.69 16.60
C ARG A 74 26.47 14.61 16.85
N PHE A 75 25.18 14.95 16.86
CA PHE A 75 24.09 13.96 16.78
C PHE A 75 23.79 13.51 15.35
N ILE A 76 24.18 14.29 14.33
CA ILE A 76 23.83 14.06 12.93
C ILE A 76 25.08 13.76 12.09
N ILE A 77 26.13 14.59 12.21
CA ILE A 77 27.35 14.48 11.41
C ILE A 77 28.02 13.10 11.45
N PRO A 78 28.06 12.36 12.59
CA PRO A 78 28.68 11.04 12.61
C PRO A 78 28.12 10.05 11.59
N MET A 79 26.86 10.21 11.19
CA MET A 79 26.20 9.35 10.18
C MET A 79 26.89 9.39 8.82
N PHE A 80 27.59 10.47 8.51
CA PHE A 80 28.27 10.70 7.23
C PHE A 80 29.77 10.41 7.30
N LEU A 81 30.32 10.21 8.51
CA LEU A 81 31.72 9.90 8.74
C LEU A 81 31.93 8.39 8.81
N HIS A 82 33.08 7.92 8.36
CA HIS A 82 33.42 6.50 8.43
C HIS A 82 34.87 6.33 8.90
N ALA A 83 35.08 5.39 9.81
CA ALA A 83 36.39 5.04 10.35
C ALA A 83 37.33 4.33 9.34
N GLY A 84 37.02 4.29 8.04
CA GLY A 84 37.85 3.65 7.02
C GLY A 84 37.05 3.07 5.85
N ILE A 85 37.75 2.64 4.81
CA ILE A 85 37.13 2.11 3.58
C ILE A 85 36.32 0.83 3.87
N ASN A 86 36.85 -0.10 4.67
CA ASN A 86 36.13 -1.33 5.01
C ASN A 86 34.81 -1.02 5.73
N HIS A 87 34.85 -0.11 6.68
CA HIS A 87 33.67 0.31 7.42
C HIS A 87 32.64 1.00 6.50
N LEU A 88 33.08 1.85 5.58
CA LEU A 88 32.20 2.44 4.56
C LEU A 88 31.56 1.38 3.67
N LEU A 89 32.34 0.43 3.14
CA LEU A 89 31.85 -0.63 2.26
C LEU A 89 30.81 -1.51 2.96
N THR A 90 31.04 -1.89 4.22
CA THR A 90 30.07 -2.70 4.97
C THR A 90 28.75 -1.96 5.20
N ASN A 91 28.80 -0.66 5.48
CA ASN A 91 27.60 0.15 5.63
C ASN A 91 26.87 0.29 4.30
N LEU A 92 27.58 0.60 3.22
CA LEU A 92 27.01 0.80 1.89
C LEU A 92 26.36 -0.49 1.36
N ILE A 93 27.05 -1.64 1.46
CA ILE A 93 26.51 -2.93 1.02
C ILE A 93 25.24 -3.27 1.82
N SER A 94 25.28 -3.12 3.14
CA SER A 94 24.12 -3.41 4.00
C SER A 94 22.95 -2.48 3.69
N GLN A 95 23.23 -1.19 3.50
CA GLN A 95 22.24 -0.18 3.14
C GLN A 95 21.62 -0.44 1.78
N LEU A 96 22.40 -0.76 0.75
CA LEU A 96 21.85 -1.03 -0.59
C LEU A 96 21.06 -2.35 -0.60
N TYR A 97 21.58 -3.38 0.06
CA TYR A 97 20.99 -4.71 0.06
C TYR A 97 19.62 -4.77 0.78
N ILE A 98 19.51 -4.08 1.92
CA ILE A 98 18.28 -4.06 2.74
C ILE A 98 17.41 -2.84 2.38
N GLY A 99 18.03 -1.69 2.14
CA GLY A 99 17.35 -0.42 1.90
C GLY A 99 16.65 -0.33 0.55
N ILE A 100 17.27 -0.73 -0.57
CA ILE A 100 16.62 -0.61 -1.90
C ILE A 100 15.26 -1.34 -1.96
N PRO A 101 15.13 -2.61 -1.51
CA PRO A 101 13.84 -3.28 -1.49
C PRO A 101 12.80 -2.57 -0.62
N LEU A 102 13.21 -2.04 0.54
CA LEU A 102 12.31 -1.31 1.44
C LEU A 102 11.91 0.05 0.87
N GLU A 103 12.83 0.77 0.23
CA GLU A 103 12.57 2.04 -0.43
C GLU A 103 11.59 1.87 -1.60
N ARG A 104 11.76 0.83 -2.41
CA ARG A 104 10.80 0.49 -3.48
C ARG A 104 9.43 0.11 -2.94
N LYS A 105 9.36 -0.48 -1.73
CA LYS A 105 8.10 -0.93 -1.12
C LYS A 105 7.37 0.18 -0.36
N PHE A 106 8.10 1.05 0.32
CA PHE A 106 7.56 2.00 1.30
C PHE A 106 7.74 3.47 0.89
N GLY A 107 8.49 3.75 -0.18
CA GLY A 107 8.82 5.09 -0.67
C GLY A 107 10.13 5.63 -0.08
N SER A 108 10.83 6.42 -0.88
CA SER A 108 12.15 7.02 -0.56
C SER A 108 12.11 7.96 0.64
N ILE A 109 11.11 8.86 0.70
CA ILE A 109 10.96 9.84 1.79
C ILE A 109 10.79 9.12 3.13
N ARG A 110 9.96 8.07 3.18
CA ARG A 110 9.70 7.32 4.42
C ARG A 110 10.96 6.63 4.92
N ILE A 111 11.67 5.94 4.03
CA ILE A 111 12.92 5.28 4.39
C ILE A 111 13.98 6.30 4.81
N ALA A 112 14.07 7.46 4.14
CA ALA A 112 14.98 8.53 4.52
C ALA A 112 14.71 9.09 5.92
N ILE A 113 13.43 9.34 6.27
CA ILE A 113 13.06 9.81 7.62
C ILE A 113 13.44 8.78 8.68
N ILE A 114 13.08 7.51 8.48
CA ILE A 114 13.41 6.45 9.45
C ILE A 114 14.92 6.30 9.59
N TYR A 115 15.65 6.38 8.48
CA TYR A 115 17.11 6.33 8.46
C TYR A 115 17.72 7.45 9.30
N ILE A 116 17.31 8.71 9.08
CA ILE A 116 17.81 9.88 9.81
C ILE A 116 17.47 9.77 11.30
N LEU A 117 16.21 9.48 11.64
CA LEU A 117 15.78 9.35 13.04
C LEU A 117 16.52 8.22 13.76
N SER A 118 16.72 7.09 13.09
CA SER A 118 17.44 5.95 13.67
C SER A 118 18.94 6.25 13.88
N GLY A 119 19.57 6.99 12.97
CA GLY A 119 20.95 7.44 13.15
C GLY A 119 21.12 8.43 14.30
N ILE A 120 20.22 9.41 14.40
CA ILE A 120 20.19 10.36 15.53
C ILE A 120 19.91 9.64 16.84
N GLY A 121 18.90 8.76 16.87
CA GLY A 121 18.51 7.99 18.03
C GLY A 121 19.59 7.02 18.51
N GLY A 122 20.30 6.37 17.58
CA GLY A 122 21.49 5.57 17.87
C GLY A 122 22.59 6.41 18.50
N THR A 123 22.92 7.56 17.91
CA THR A 123 23.94 8.47 18.42
C THR A 123 23.57 9.01 19.81
N LEU A 124 22.30 9.33 20.03
CA LEU A 124 21.77 9.77 21.32
C LEU A 124 21.90 8.68 22.39
N LEU A 125 21.44 7.47 22.10
CA LEU A 125 21.53 6.36 23.06
C LEU A 125 22.99 6.05 23.39
N SER A 126 23.88 6.10 22.40
CA SER A 126 25.29 5.88 22.62
C SER A 126 25.99 7.03 23.36
N ALA A 127 25.53 8.27 23.22
CA ALA A 127 26.04 9.39 24.02
C ALA A 127 25.70 9.25 25.51
N VAL A 128 24.62 8.53 25.83
CA VAL A 128 24.23 8.21 27.21
C VAL A 128 24.92 6.93 27.70
N GLY A 129 24.89 5.85 26.90
CA GLY A 129 25.37 4.54 27.32
C GLY A 129 26.88 4.32 27.20
N LEU A 130 27.55 5.00 26.27
CA LEU A 130 29.00 4.92 26.03
C LEU A 130 29.60 6.31 25.83
N PRO A 131 29.66 7.16 26.87
CA PRO A 131 30.13 8.54 26.72
C PRO A 131 31.61 8.67 26.36
N ARG A 132 32.40 7.63 26.66
CA ARG A 132 33.85 7.58 26.38
C ARG A 132 34.18 7.03 25.00
N THR A 133 33.21 6.39 24.33
CA THR A 133 33.42 5.78 23.01
C THR A 133 33.12 6.78 21.91
N ILE A 134 34.06 6.88 20.98
CA ILE A 134 33.94 7.71 19.79
C ILE A 134 33.16 6.93 18.73
N SER A 135 32.21 7.59 18.09
CA SER A 135 31.35 6.96 17.10
C SER A 135 31.34 7.73 15.80
N ALA A 136 31.53 7.02 14.71
CA ALA A 136 31.42 7.50 13.34
C ALA A 136 30.83 6.35 12.52
N GLY A 137 29.82 6.62 11.71
CA GLY A 137 29.22 5.64 10.83
C GLY A 137 27.72 5.83 10.64
N ALA A 138 27.27 5.47 9.44
CA ALA A 138 25.88 5.27 9.10
C ALA A 138 25.21 4.09 9.85
N SER A 139 25.97 3.27 10.56
CA SER A 139 25.53 1.95 11.04
C SER A 139 24.28 2.01 11.93
N GLY A 140 24.16 2.96 12.87
CA GLY A 140 22.94 3.14 13.66
C GLY A 140 21.69 3.34 12.79
N ALA A 141 21.80 4.11 11.70
CA ALA A 141 20.72 4.29 10.74
C ALA A 141 20.41 3.01 9.94
N VAL A 142 21.44 2.28 9.51
CA VAL A 142 21.30 0.99 8.82
C VAL A 142 20.60 -0.04 9.70
N TYR A 143 20.92 -0.10 11.00
CA TYR A 143 20.25 -0.96 11.97
C TYR A 143 18.77 -0.57 12.15
N GLY A 144 18.43 0.71 12.06
CA GLY A 144 17.04 1.16 12.00
C GLY A 144 16.28 0.63 10.78
N ILE A 145 16.90 0.68 9.59
CA ILE A 145 16.33 0.09 8.37
C ILE A 145 16.22 -1.44 8.48
N PHE A 146 17.19 -2.09 9.12
CA PHE A 146 17.12 -3.52 9.40
C PHE A 146 15.96 -3.88 10.35
N ALA A 147 15.68 -3.06 11.37
CA ALA A 147 14.50 -3.20 12.22
C ALA A 147 13.20 -3.14 11.41
N VAL A 148 13.07 -2.18 10.48
CA VAL A 148 11.90 -2.09 9.59
C VAL A 148 11.75 -3.36 8.74
N TYR A 149 12.86 -3.89 8.22
CA TYR A 149 12.85 -5.15 7.47
C TYR A 149 12.34 -6.34 8.30
N ILE A 150 12.81 -6.47 9.56
CA ILE A 150 12.33 -7.52 10.48
C ILE A 150 10.82 -7.35 10.72
N MET A 151 10.38 -6.13 11.04
CA MET A 151 8.97 -5.84 11.33
C MET A 151 8.07 -6.13 10.12
N ASP A 152 8.50 -5.77 8.91
CA ASP A 152 7.79 -6.09 7.68
C ASP A 152 7.69 -7.60 7.44
N THR A 153 8.78 -8.33 7.69
CA THR A 153 8.83 -9.79 7.54
C THR A 153 7.90 -10.49 8.54
N ILE A 154 7.89 -10.06 9.80
CA ILE A 154 7.00 -10.58 10.85
C ILE A 154 5.53 -10.29 10.50
N ARG A 155 5.21 -9.09 10.02
CA ARG A 155 3.83 -8.73 9.63
C ARG A 155 3.32 -9.55 8.45
N ASN A 156 4.18 -9.80 7.47
CA ASN A 156 3.83 -10.55 6.26
C ASN A 156 4.13 -12.04 6.36
N TRP A 157 4.42 -12.55 7.56
CA TRP A 157 4.95 -13.89 7.78
C TRP A 157 4.15 -15.00 7.11
N ARG A 158 2.81 -14.91 7.16
CA ARG A 158 1.89 -15.91 6.57
C ARG A 158 1.82 -15.86 5.04
N ASN A 159 2.22 -14.75 4.43
CA ASN A 159 2.14 -14.50 3.00
C ASN A 159 3.47 -14.78 2.29
N LEU A 160 4.54 -15.05 3.05
CA LEU A 160 5.86 -15.38 2.50
C LEU A 160 5.99 -16.90 2.39
N SER A 161 6.45 -17.39 1.23
CA SER A 161 6.64 -18.83 1.01
C SER A 161 7.72 -19.43 1.92
N LYS A 162 8.75 -18.64 2.27
CA LYS A 162 9.93 -19.06 3.07
C LYS A 162 10.43 -17.92 3.97
N PRO A 163 9.68 -17.50 5.00
CA PRO A 163 10.00 -16.33 5.83
C PRO A 163 11.33 -16.50 6.59
N TRP A 164 11.61 -17.69 7.11
CA TRP A 164 12.86 -18.00 7.81
C TRP A 164 14.10 -17.82 6.94
N ILE A 165 14.05 -18.25 5.67
CA ILE A 165 15.18 -18.09 4.75
C ILE A 165 15.41 -16.61 4.48
N GLN A 166 14.38 -15.81 4.29
CA GLN A 166 14.55 -14.37 4.10
C GLN A 166 15.15 -13.69 5.33
N LEU A 167 14.70 -14.06 6.53
CA LEU A 167 15.24 -13.55 7.79
C LEU A 167 16.72 -13.91 7.95
N ILE A 168 17.11 -15.14 7.60
CA ILE A 168 18.51 -15.60 7.67
C ILE A 168 19.36 -14.91 6.60
N THR A 169 18.92 -14.88 5.35
CA THR A 169 19.72 -14.33 4.25
C THR A 169 19.90 -12.81 4.37
N LYS A 170 18.88 -12.08 4.82
CA LYS A 170 18.93 -10.61 4.93
C LYS A 170 19.27 -10.12 6.34
N GLY A 171 18.96 -10.90 7.37
CA GLY A 171 19.23 -10.55 8.76
C GLY A 171 20.43 -11.24 9.38
N GLY A 172 20.95 -12.31 8.80
CA GLY A 172 22.13 -13.00 9.31
C GLY A 172 23.36 -12.09 9.37
N LEU A 173 23.63 -11.32 8.32
CA LEU A 173 24.80 -10.44 8.27
C LEU A 173 24.74 -9.31 9.32
N PRO A 174 23.66 -8.49 9.44
CA PRO A 174 23.55 -7.51 10.52
C PRO A 174 23.61 -8.14 11.92
N ILE A 175 22.99 -9.30 12.15
CA ILE A 175 23.02 -9.96 13.46
C ILE A 175 24.44 -10.39 13.82
N VAL A 176 25.17 -11.00 12.88
CA VAL A 176 26.58 -11.39 13.09
C VAL A 176 27.44 -10.17 13.37
N MET A 177 27.26 -9.08 12.63
CA MET A 177 28.02 -7.85 12.85
C MET A 177 27.70 -7.19 14.19
N LEU A 178 26.47 -7.30 14.69
CA LEU A 178 26.11 -6.83 16.02
C LEU A 178 26.82 -7.65 17.10
N ILE A 179 26.81 -8.99 16.97
CA ILE A 179 27.47 -9.92 17.90
C ILE A 179 28.99 -9.67 17.91
N VAL A 180 29.60 -9.53 16.74
CA VAL A 180 31.02 -9.18 16.62
C VAL A 180 31.30 -7.81 17.24
N GLY A 181 30.38 -6.85 17.10
CA GLY A 181 30.47 -5.53 17.70
C GLY A 181 30.51 -5.52 19.23
N PHE A 182 29.89 -6.49 19.90
CA PHE A 182 30.03 -6.67 21.35
C PHE A 182 31.44 -7.12 21.77
N ALA A 183 32.15 -7.83 20.90
CA ALA A 183 33.48 -8.37 21.18
C ALA A 183 34.63 -7.39 20.84
N ILE A 184 34.36 -6.37 20.02
CA ILE A 184 35.37 -5.41 19.55
C ILE A 184 35.11 -4.03 20.19
N PRO A 185 35.95 -3.58 21.15
CA PRO A 185 35.72 -2.32 21.90
C PRO A 185 35.65 -1.04 21.06
N ILE A 186 36.11 -1.08 19.81
CA ILE A 186 36.09 0.03 18.85
C ILE A 186 34.70 0.17 18.20
N VAL A 187 33.85 -0.85 18.25
CA VAL A 187 32.52 -0.85 17.64
C VAL A 187 31.48 -0.32 18.62
N ASP A 188 30.73 0.69 18.18
CA ASP A 188 29.65 1.29 18.98
C ASP A 188 28.35 0.47 18.89
N TYR A 189 28.31 -0.65 19.60
CA TYR A 189 27.15 -1.54 19.63
C TYR A 189 25.91 -0.87 20.25
N VAL A 190 26.07 0.12 21.15
CA VAL A 190 24.95 0.85 21.74
C VAL A 190 24.26 1.74 20.71
N ALA A 191 25.03 2.34 19.78
CA ALA A 191 24.45 3.07 18.66
C ALA A 191 23.63 2.15 17.73
N HIS A 192 24.06 0.90 17.53
CA HIS A 192 23.31 -0.10 16.74
C HIS A 192 21.98 -0.47 17.42
N ILE A 193 22.00 -0.72 18.73
CA ILE A 193 20.80 -1.01 19.51
C ILE A 193 19.84 0.18 19.50
N GLY A 194 20.34 1.40 19.67
CA GLY A 194 19.51 2.60 19.62
C GLY A 194 18.87 2.79 18.26
N GLY A 195 19.62 2.53 17.19
CA GLY A 195 19.10 2.49 15.83
C GLY A 195 17.96 1.47 15.64
N LEU A 196 18.14 0.24 16.11
CA LEU A 196 17.10 -0.80 16.08
C LEU A 196 15.82 -0.36 16.81
N VAL A 197 15.95 0.17 18.03
CA VAL A 197 14.81 0.61 18.85
C VAL A 197 14.05 1.73 18.15
N VAL A 198 14.76 2.76 17.68
CA VAL A 198 14.11 3.87 16.97
C VAL A 198 13.49 3.41 15.66
N GLY A 199 14.11 2.48 14.94
CA GLY A 199 13.53 1.87 13.74
C GLY A 199 12.20 1.15 14.02
N ILE A 200 12.14 0.33 15.07
CA ILE A 200 10.90 -0.36 15.50
C ILE A 200 9.82 0.67 15.86
N LEU A 201 10.17 1.69 16.65
CA LEU A 201 9.23 2.72 17.07
C LEU A 201 8.74 3.56 15.88
N SER A 202 9.62 3.98 14.99
CA SER A 202 9.29 4.80 13.81
C SER A 202 8.40 4.04 12.82
N ASP A 203 8.56 2.72 12.73
CA ASP A 203 7.66 1.86 11.96
C ASP A 203 6.28 1.68 12.61
N GLN A 204 6.16 1.86 13.93
CA GLN A 204 4.89 1.80 14.66
C GLN A 204 4.15 3.16 14.70
N THR A 205 4.87 4.26 14.91
CA THR A 205 4.28 5.61 15.07
C THR A 205 3.72 6.18 13.76
N ASN A 206 4.28 5.81 12.61
CA ASN A 206 3.77 6.21 11.29
C ASN A 206 2.57 5.39 10.80
N LYS A 207 1.95 4.55 11.64
CA LYS A 207 0.55 4.14 11.42
C LYS A 207 -0.45 5.27 11.69
N THR A 208 -0.02 6.37 12.33
CA THR A 208 -0.96 7.38 12.88
C THR A 208 -0.61 8.83 12.56
N ARG A 209 0.58 9.15 12.03
CA ARG A 209 0.92 10.48 11.51
C ARG A 209 1.87 10.34 10.33
N MET A 210 1.73 11.24 9.35
CA MET A 210 2.43 11.30 8.06
C MET A 210 1.87 10.36 6.98
N ALA A 211 0.73 10.80 6.44
CA ALA A 211 0.26 10.52 5.10
C ALA A 211 1.32 10.97 4.08
N THR A 212 2.30 10.11 3.80
CA THR A 212 3.17 10.20 2.62
C THR A 212 3.76 8.83 2.27
N SER A 213 2.96 7.77 2.43
CA SER A 213 3.05 6.64 1.51
C SER A 213 2.06 6.94 0.39
N ILE A 214 2.57 6.97 -0.85
CA ILE A 214 1.76 6.80 -2.06
C ILE A 214 0.89 5.58 -1.79
N THR A 215 -0.35 5.85 -1.39
CA THR A 215 -1.31 4.81 -1.04
C THR A 215 -1.85 4.37 -2.38
N ILE A 216 -1.47 3.18 -2.82
CA ILE A 216 -2.02 2.56 -4.03
C ILE A 216 -3.54 2.71 -3.98
N ASN A 217 -4.13 3.44 -4.93
CA ASN A 217 -5.58 3.65 -4.98
C ASN A 217 -6.26 2.38 -5.51
N TYR A 218 -6.51 1.43 -4.61
CA TYR A 218 -7.12 0.15 -4.96
C TYR A 218 -8.57 0.30 -5.46
N ARG A 219 -9.20 1.46 -5.30
CA ARG A 219 -10.57 1.74 -5.78
C ARG A 219 -10.67 1.74 -7.31
N LEU A 220 -9.63 2.25 -7.98
CA LEU A 220 -9.51 2.21 -9.44
C LEU A 220 -9.28 0.79 -9.97
N LEU A 221 -8.84 -0.14 -9.10
CA LEU A 221 -8.46 -1.51 -9.42
C LEU A 221 -9.43 -2.57 -8.86
N GLU A 222 -10.52 -2.15 -8.22
CA GLU A 222 -11.48 -3.08 -7.62
C GLU A 222 -12.10 -3.94 -8.74
N SER A 223 -12.05 -5.26 -8.55
CA SER A 223 -12.58 -6.21 -9.52
C SER A 223 -14.07 -5.95 -9.73
N ILE A 224 -14.44 -5.88 -11.01
CA ILE A 224 -15.82 -5.72 -11.47
C ILE A 224 -16.44 -7.11 -11.71
N ARG A 225 -15.68 -8.19 -11.50
CA ARG A 225 -16.15 -9.56 -11.69
C ARG A 225 -17.31 -9.93 -10.78
N ASP A 226 -17.34 -9.32 -9.59
CA ASP A 226 -18.38 -9.55 -8.59
C ASP A 226 -19.68 -8.78 -8.89
N GLU A 227 -19.72 -8.00 -9.98
CA GLU A 227 -20.96 -7.38 -10.42
C GLU A 227 -22.02 -8.44 -10.76
N PRO A 228 -23.27 -8.28 -10.26
CA PRO A 228 -24.36 -9.18 -10.56
C PRO A 228 -24.58 -9.33 -12.07
N LYS A 229 -24.55 -10.57 -12.55
CA LYS A 229 -24.85 -10.89 -13.97
C LYS A 229 -26.31 -10.64 -14.37
N ARG A 230 -27.18 -10.35 -13.41
CA ARG A 230 -28.61 -10.08 -13.60
C ARG A 230 -28.94 -8.68 -13.11
N MET A 231 -29.99 -8.11 -13.69
CA MET A 231 -30.58 -6.86 -13.21
C MET A 231 -31.17 -7.06 -11.81
N LEU A 232 -30.89 -6.13 -10.91
CA LEU A 232 -31.38 -6.12 -9.53
C LEU A 232 -32.46 -5.05 -9.34
N VAL A 233 -33.29 -5.18 -8.31
CA VAL A 233 -34.27 -4.13 -8.01
C VAL A 233 -33.57 -2.79 -7.67
N PRO A 234 -34.23 -1.64 -7.91
CA PRO A 234 -33.62 -0.32 -7.69
C PRO A 234 -33.10 -0.09 -6.28
N ILE A 235 -32.00 0.66 -6.16
CA ILE A 235 -31.49 1.16 -4.89
C ILE A 235 -32.42 2.29 -4.42
N SER A 236 -33.21 2.01 -3.38
CA SER A 236 -34.30 2.87 -2.91
C SER A 236 -34.57 2.67 -1.42
N GLY A 237 -35.36 3.56 -0.83
CA GLY A 237 -35.66 3.65 0.59
C GLY A 237 -34.78 4.64 1.35
N TYR A 238 -33.57 4.92 0.87
CA TYR A 238 -32.66 5.89 1.49
C TYR A 238 -33.13 7.34 1.26
N GLU A 239 -33.83 7.63 0.16
CA GLU A 239 -34.34 8.95 -0.17
C GLU A 239 -35.36 9.48 0.85
N LYS A 240 -36.08 8.56 1.52
CA LYS A 240 -37.05 8.83 2.58
C LYS A 240 -36.41 9.25 3.90
N VAL A 241 -35.11 9.03 4.04
CA VAL A 241 -34.35 9.40 5.23
C VAL A 241 -33.98 10.88 5.14
N THR A 242 -33.99 11.58 6.27
CA THR A 242 -33.52 12.97 6.34
C THR A 242 -31.99 13.03 6.36
N VAL A 243 -31.42 14.07 5.75
CA VAL A 243 -29.96 14.29 5.82
C VAL A 243 -29.56 14.54 7.28
N LYS A 244 -28.45 13.96 7.70
CA LYS A 244 -27.90 14.00 9.07
C LYS A 244 -26.42 14.38 9.02
N SER A 245 -25.83 14.69 10.17
CA SER A 245 -24.38 14.85 10.29
C SER A 245 -23.65 13.56 9.91
N LEU A 246 -22.35 13.65 9.58
CA LEU A 246 -21.58 12.47 9.20
C LEU A 246 -21.53 11.42 10.31
N GLU A 247 -21.44 11.84 11.57
CA GLU A 247 -21.47 10.97 12.74
C GLU A 247 -22.79 10.20 12.85
N ASP A 248 -23.92 10.92 12.81
CA ASP A 248 -25.26 10.33 12.89
C ASP A 248 -25.59 9.42 11.71
N ALA A 249 -25.04 9.75 10.53
CA ALA A 249 -25.20 8.98 9.32
C ALA A 249 -24.42 7.66 9.36
N CYS A 250 -23.27 7.66 10.03
CA CYS A 250 -22.41 6.49 10.20
C CYS A 250 -22.79 5.61 11.41
N GLU A 251 -23.58 6.13 12.36
CA GLU A 251 -23.95 5.41 13.57
C GLU A 251 -24.55 4.00 13.32
N PRO A 252 -25.47 3.78 12.35
CA PRO A 252 -26.04 2.44 12.12
C PRO A 252 -25.07 1.43 11.49
N ILE A 253 -23.95 1.90 10.93
CA ILE A 253 -22.94 1.05 10.29
C ILE A 253 -21.68 0.89 11.15
N LYS A 254 -21.62 1.51 12.34
CA LYS A 254 -20.43 1.48 13.20
C LYS A 254 -19.94 0.08 13.53
N ASP A 255 -20.85 -0.85 13.78
CA ASP A 255 -20.52 -2.22 14.18
C ASP A 255 -19.98 -3.06 13.00
N LEU A 256 -20.07 -2.55 11.77
CA LEU A 256 -19.41 -3.15 10.61
C LEU A 256 -17.89 -2.89 10.58
N PHE A 257 -17.39 -1.99 11.44
CA PHE A 257 -16.03 -1.49 11.43
C PHE A 257 -15.43 -1.54 12.85
N ASP A 258 -14.33 -2.28 13.05
CA ASP A 258 -13.71 -2.57 14.36
C ASP A 258 -13.23 -1.32 15.13
N HIS A 259 -14.14 -0.55 15.72
CA HIS A 259 -13.95 0.72 16.47
C HIS A 259 -13.19 1.86 15.75
N GLN A 260 -12.67 1.63 14.54
CA GLN A 260 -11.84 2.58 13.79
C GLN A 260 -12.64 3.69 13.09
N LEU A 261 -13.93 3.47 12.80
CA LEU A 261 -14.75 4.39 12.01
C LEU A 261 -14.76 5.83 12.57
N LYS A 262 -14.76 5.99 13.90
CA LYS A 262 -14.76 7.31 14.55
C LYS A 262 -13.51 8.15 14.20
N GLN A 263 -12.35 7.50 14.09
CA GLN A 263 -11.11 8.19 13.73
C GLN A 263 -11.16 8.68 12.28
N TYR A 264 -11.64 7.82 11.36
CA TYR A 264 -11.79 8.17 9.94
C TYR A 264 -12.83 9.29 9.73
N ILE A 265 -13.95 9.28 10.44
CA ILE A 265 -14.93 10.38 10.43
C ILE A 265 -14.26 11.71 10.84
N THR A 266 -13.45 11.69 11.91
CA THR A 266 -12.77 12.89 12.39
C THR A 266 -11.82 13.44 11.33
N VAL A 267 -11.01 12.59 10.71
CA VAL A 267 -10.08 12.99 9.64
C VAL A 267 -10.84 13.54 8.43
N ALA A 268 -11.91 12.87 8.01
CA ALA A 268 -12.71 13.32 6.87
C ALA A 268 -13.31 14.71 7.07
N LYS A 269 -13.78 15.03 8.29
CA LYS A 269 -14.32 16.36 8.61
C LYS A 269 -13.24 17.44 8.65
N MET A 270 -12.07 17.14 9.21
CA MET A 270 -10.94 18.07 9.24
C MET A 270 -10.53 18.49 7.82
N ASN A 271 -10.50 17.53 6.89
CA ASN A 271 -10.16 17.78 5.48
C ASN A 271 -11.31 18.35 4.63
N SER A 272 -12.49 18.62 5.22
CA SER A 272 -13.68 19.12 4.51
C SER A 272 -14.23 20.40 5.11
N SER A 273 -13.37 21.19 5.77
CA SER A 273 -13.80 22.32 6.60
C SER A 273 -14.42 23.49 5.82
N ASP A 274 -14.01 23.72 4.57
CA ASP A 274 -14.51 24.82 3.73
C ASP A 274 -14.64 24.39 2.24
N PRO A 275 -15.72 23.69 1.86
CA PRO A 275 -15.91 23.21 0.49
C PRO A 275 -16.40 24.32 -0.46
N GLU A 276 -15.74 24.50 -1.60
CA GLU A 276 -16.04 25.57 -2.59
C GLU A 276 -17.35 25.31 -3.40
N ASP A 277 -17.86 24.07 -3.42
CA ASP A 277 -18.92 23.59 -4.33
C ASP A 277 -20.35 23.59 -3.74
N LYS A 278 -20.66 24.51 -2.81
CA LYS A 278 -21.97 24.60 -2.09
C LYS A 278 -22.35 23.32 -1.31
N LEU A 279 -21.40 22.43 -1.09
CA LEU A 279 -21.57 21.32 -0.16
C LEU A 279 -21.49 21.83 1.26
N THR A 280 -22.16 21.16 2.18
CA THR A 280 -21.86 21.32 3.61
C THR A 280 -20.58 20.56 3.98
N GLN A 281 -19.98 20.89 5.12
CA GLN A 281 -18.82 20.13 5.63
C GLN A 281 -19.12 18.63 5.73
N ASP A 282 -20.28 18.24 6.27
CA ASP A 282 -20.64 16.82 6.41
C ASP A 282 -20.88 16.13 5.04
N GLU A 283 -21.41 16.85 4.06
CA GLU A 283 -21.57 16.36 2.69
C GLU A 283 -20.22 16.09 2.01
N SER A 284 -19.31 17.07 2.04
CA SER A 284 -17.93 16.90 1.54
C SER A 284 -17.20 15.79 2.30
N ALA A 285 -17.29 15.78 3.63
CA ALA A 285 -16.65 14.78 4.47
C ALA A 285 -17.20 13.36 4.20
N SER A 286 -18.46 13.22 3.79
CA SER A 286 -18.99 11.92 3.39
C SER A 286 -18.32 11.36 2.14
N ILE A 287 -18.03 12.22 1.15
CA ILE A 287 -17.28 11.87 -0.07
C ILE A 287 -15.84 11.54 0.32
N HIS A 288 -15.20 12.39 1.12
CA HIS A 288 -13.84 12.18 1.59
C HIS A 288 -13.73 10.83 2.31
N LEU A 289 -14.63 10.54 3.26
CA LEU A 289 -14.64 9.29 4.02
C LEU A 289 -14.76 8.04 3.12
N TYR A 290 -15.59 8.10 2.08
CA TYR A 290 -15.69 7.02 1.09
C TYR A 290 -14.36 6.80 0.37
N THR A 291 -13.67 7.89 0.04
CA THR A 291 -12.42 7.84 -0.74
C THR A 291 -11.18 7.45 0.05
N MET A 292 -11.26 7.43 1.39
CA MET A 292 -10.14 7.07 2.26
C MET A 292 -9.78 5.59 2.15
N GLU A 293 -8.47 5.30 2.13
CA GLU A 293 -7.94 3.96 2.35
C GLU A 293 -7.68 3.71 3.84
N TRP A 294 -8.18 2.58 4.32
CA TRP A 294 -8.10 2.24 5.74
C TRP A 294 -6.94 1.28 6.00
N GLY A 295 -6.53 1.14 7.27
CA GLY A 295 -5.36 0.33 7.64
C GLY A 295 -5.47 -1.15 7.22
N ASN A 296 -6.70 -1.67 7.11
CA ASN A 296 -7.01 -2.91 6.41
C ASN A 296 -7.99 -2.59 5.27
N ARG A 297 -7.55 -2.83 4.02
CA ARG A 297 -8.33 -2.55 2.81
C ARG A 297 -9.72 -3.20 2.82
N ASP A 298 -9.82 -4.46 3.24
CA ASP A 298 -11.10 -5.18 3.26
C ASP A 298 -12.09 -4.59 4.29
N ASN A 299 -11.58 -3.75 5.19
CA ASN A 299 -12.36 -2.99 6.15
C ASN A 299 -12.58 -1.52 5.75
N SER A 300 -12.08 -1.05 4.59
CA SER A 300 -12.36 0.29 4.09
C SER A 300 -13.86 0.51 3.85
N LEU A 301 -14.36 1.72 4.10
CA LEU A 301 -15.80 2.01 3.97
C LEU A 301 -16.32 1.74 2.55
N TYR A 302 -15.60 2.20 1.52
CA TYR A 302 -16.01 1.97 0.14
C TYR A 302 -16.13 0.49 -0.19
N MET A 303 -15.22 -0.35 0.32
CA MET A 303 -15.22 -1.79 0.05
C MET A 303 -16.51 -2.42 0.58
N LYS A 304 -16.85 -2.18 1.85
CA LYS A 304 -18.05 -2.76 2.46
C LYS A 304 -19.33 -2.21 1.84
N LEU A 305 -19.35 -0.92 1.49
CA LEU A 305 -20.49 -0.32 0.81
C LEU A 305 -20.69 -0.92 -0.59
N ASN A 306 -19.65 -0.97 -1.41
CA ASN A 306 -19.70 -1.53 -2.77
C ASN A 306 -20.10 -3.01 -2.77
N GLN A 307 -19.55 -3.81 -1.84
CA GLN A 307 -20.00 -5.19 -1.63
C GLN A 307 -21.49 -5.27 -1.31
N THR A 308 -21.98 -4.40 -0.42
CA THR A 308 -23.41 -4.37 -0.05
C THR A 308 -24.30 -3.94 -1.22
N LEU A 309 -23.85 -2.97 -2.04
CA LEU A 309 -24.57 -2.50 -3.23
C LEU A 309 -24.74 -3.58 -4.30
N ARG A 310 -23.80 -4.52 -4.39
CA ARG A 310 -23.87 -5.69 -5.30
C ARG A 310 -24.80 -6.80 -4.80
N LEU A 311 -25.26 -6.75 -3.55
CA LEU A 311 -26.18 -7.77 -3.03
C LEU A 311 -27.59 -7.64 -3.65
N ALA A 312 -28.15 -8.77 -4.08
CA ALA A 312 -29.51 -8.85 -4.58
C ALA A 312 -30.55 -8.58 -3.49
N ASP A 313 -30.26 -8.94 -2.24
CA ASP A 313 -31.09 -8.65 -1.07
C ASP A 313 -30.90 -7.18 -0.64
N ARG A 314 -31.82 -6.31 -1.06
CA ARG A 314 -31.80 -4.88 -0.70
C ARG A 314 -32.05 -4.61 0.78
N SER A 315 -32.54 -5.58 1.56
CA SER A 315 -32.70 -5.38 3.00
C SER A 315 -31.36 -5.12 3.71
N LYS A 316 -30.25 -5.64 3.15
CA LYS A 316 -28.89 -5.42 3.64
C LYS A 316 -28.38 -3.99 3.47
N LEU A 317 -29.01 -3.18 2.62
CA LEU A 317 -28.68 -1.76 2.48
C LEU A 317 -29.33 -0.89 3.56
N LYS A 318 -30.31 -1.39 4.32
CA LYS A 318 -31.01 -0.58 5.33
C LYS A 318 -30.09 0.11 6.35
N PRO A 319 -29.05 -0.54 6.91
CA PRO A 319 -28.10 0.13 7.80
C PRO A 319 -27.38 1.31 7.12
N TRP A 320 -27.15 1.21 5.82
CA TRP A 320 -26.45 2.23 5.03
C TRP A 320 -27.33 3.41 4.63
N PHE A 321 -28.65 3.38 4.83
CA PHE A 321 -29.55 4.40 4.29
C PHE A 321 -29.24 5.82 4.75
N LYS A 322 -28.83 6.02 6.02
CA LYS A 322 -28.46 7.36 6.49
C LYS A 322 -27.18 7.86 5.82
N TYR A 323 -26.16 7.00 5.72
CA TYR A 323 -24.92 7.32 5.02
C TYR A 323 -25.15 7.55 3.52
N LEU A 324 -25.89 6.67 2.84
CA LEU A 324 -26.26 6.81 1.43
C LEU A 324 -27.04 8.10 1.17
N LYS A 325 -27.97 8.48 2.07
CA LYS A 325 -28.69 9.74 1.95
C LYS A 325 -27.74 10.93 1.99
N LEU A 326 -26.84 10.99 2.97
CA LEU A 326 -25.86 12.08 3.07
C LEU A 326 -24.93 12.10 1.85
N PHE A 327 -24.32 10.96 1.53
CA PHE A 327 -23.39 10.82 0.42
C PHE A 327 -24.02 11.16 -0.93
N LEU A 328 -25.20 10.60 -1.25
CA LEU A 328 -25.84 10.83 -2.54
C LEU A 328 -26.39 12.26 -2.64
N THR A 329 -26.82 12.88 -1.53
CA THR A 329 -27.16 14.31 -1.54
C THR A 329 -25.95 15.15 -1.95
N ALA A 330 -24.77 14.87 -1.39
CA ALA A 330 -23.51 15.52 -1.78
C ALA A 330 -23.15 15.25 -3.24
N PHE A 331 -23.14 13.98 -3.65
CA PHE A 331 -22.77 13.54 -4.99
C PHE A 331 -23.65 14.16 -6.09
N PHE A 332 -24.96 14.25 -5.87
CA PHE A 332 -25.87 14.83 -6.88
C PHE A 332 -25.85 16.36 -6.92
N LYS A 333 -25.37 17.05 -5.88
CA LYS A 333 -25.11 18.50 -5.91
C LYS A 333 -23.92 18.87 -6.80
N LEU A 334 -22.94 17.97 -6.93
CA LEU A 334 -21.77 18.18 -7.79
C LEU A 334 -22.17 18.24 -9.27
N PRO A 335 -21.48 19.04 -10.10
CA PRO A 335 -21.77 19.12 -11.53
C PRO A 335 -21.49 17.78 -12.24
N PRO A 336 -22.37 17.33 -13.15
CA PRO A 336 -22.10 16.14 -13.96
C PRO A 336 -20.99 16.40 -14.98
N SER A 337 -20.07 15.43 -15.11
CA SER A 337 -19.08 15.34 -16.18
C SER A 337 -19.75 14.85 -17.46
N LYS A 338 -20.49 15.74 -18.13
CA LYS A 338 -21.22 15.41 -19.37
C LYS A 338 -20.25 15.04 -20.48
N ASP A 339 -20.59 13.99 -21.22
CA ASP A 339 -19.83 13.48 -22.37
C ASP A 339 -18.32 13.31 -22.10
N THR A 340 -17.98 12.88 -20.89
CA THR A 340 -16.58 12.78 -20.46
C THR A 340 -16.08 11.35 -20.63
N LEU A 341 -14.89 11.21 -21.23
CA LEU A 341 -14.19 9.94 -21.32
C LEU A 341 -13.40 9.69 -20.03
N VAL A 342 -13.69 8.58 -19.36
CA VAL A 342 -13.00 8.18 -18.14
C VAL A 342 -12.44 6.76 -18.27
N TRP A 343 -11.42 6.47 -17.48
CA TRP A 343 -10.63 5.27 -17.55
C TRP A 343 -10.66 4.51 -16.22
N ARG A 344 -10.77 3.18 -16.31
CA ARG A 344 -10.70 2.28 -15.15
C ARG A 344 -9.91 1.03 -15.53
N GLY A 345 -9.06 0.52 -14.63
CA GLY A 345 -8.21 -0.64 -14.89
C GLY A 345 -8.49 -1.79 -13.93
N VAL A 346 -8.39 -3.04 -14.40
CA VAL A 346 -8.42 -4.23 -13.52
C VAL A 346 -7.31 -5.21 -13.91
N ARG A 347 -6.68 -5.86 -12.93
CA ARG A 347 -5.55 -6.79 -13.12
C ARG A 347 -6.00 -8.21 -13.47
N GLU A 348 -6.94 -8.33 -14.39
CA GLU A 348 -7.48 -9.61 -14.88
C GLU A 348 -8.01 -9.47 -16.33
N ASP A 349 -8.21 -10.59 -17.02
CA ASP A 349 -8.84 -10.62 -18.35
C ASP A 349 -10.37 -10.77 -18.19
N LEU A 350 -11.11 -9.72 -18.57
CA LEU A 350 -12.57 -9.71 -18.59
C LEU A 350 -13.14 -9.65 -20.00
N SER A 351 -12.31 -9.81 -21.04
CA SER A 351 -12.74 -9.71 -22.44
C SER A 351 -13.87 -10.69 -22.79
N ALA A 352 -13.84 -11.90 -22.21
CA ALA A 352 -14.90 -12.91 -22.39
C ALA A 352 -16.24 -12.53 -21.73
N VAL A 353 -16.23 -11.66 -20.71
CA VAL A 353 -17.44 -11.23 -20.00
C VAL A 353 -18.17 -10.13 -20.77
N TYR A 354 -17.45 -9.32 -21.53
CA TYR A 354 -17.95 -8.11 -22.18
C TYR A 354 -17.91 -8.26 -23.70
N SER A 355 -18.93 -8.87 -24.28
CA SER A 355 -19.09 -8.96 -25.74
C SER A 355 -19.69 -7.69 -26.34
N LYS A 356 -19.28 -7.32 -27.56
CA LYS A 356 -19.79 -6.13 -28.27
C LYS A 356 -21.32 -6.15 -28.34
N GLY A 357 -21.94 -5.02 -28.04
CA GLY A 357 -23.39 -4.84 -28.00
C GLY A 357 -24.07 -5.27 -26.69
N LYS A 358 -23.35 -5.93 -25.78
CA LYS A 358 -23.90 -6.34 -24.47
C LYS A 358 -24.20 -5.12 -23.62
N GLU A 359 -25.39 -5.12 -23.02
CA GLU A 359 -25.85 -4.12 -22.05
C GLU A 359 -25.83 -4.73 -20.64
N PHE A 360 -25.42 -3.96 -19.64
CA PHE A 360 -25.33 -4.41 -18.25
C PHE A 360 -25.29 -3.21 -17.28
N ALA A 361 -25.46 -3.48 -16.00
CA ALA A 361 -25.35 -2.48 -14.94
C ALA A 361 -24.10 -2.72 -14.08
N TRP A 362 -23.47 -1.65 -13.62
CA TRP A 362 -22.56 -1.71 -12.47
C TRP A 362 -23.29 -1.14 -11.25
N TRP A 363 -23.53 -1.99 -10.26
CA TRP A 363 -24.36 -1.68 -9.09
C TRP A 363 -23.60 -0.98 -7.98
N ALA A 364 -22.28 -1.16 -7.90
CA ALA A 364 -21.43 -0.40 -7.00
C ALA A 364 -21.02 0.96 -7.59
N PHE A 365 -20.55 1.87 -6.74
CA PHE A 365 -19.84 3.05 -7.21
C PHE A 365 -18.55 2.63 -7.92
N SER A 366 -18.22 3.30 -9.02
CA SER A 366 -16.99 3.01 -9.76
C SER A 366 -16.09 4.23 -9.84
N SER A 367 -14.97 4.20 -9.12
CA SER A 367 -13.89 5.17 -9.30
C SER A 367 -13.26 5.01 -10.68
N CYS A 368 -13.02 6.13 -11.36
CA CYS A 368 -12.36 6.24 -12.66
C CYS A 368 -11.43 7.46 -12.66
N SER A 369 -10.53 7.54 -13.63
CA SER A 369 -9.67 8.71 -13.86
C SER A 369 -9.93 9.30 -15.24
N THR A 370 -9.82 10.62 -15.39
CA THR A 370 -9.81 11.26 -16.72
C THR A 370 -8.50 11.00 -17.50
N SER A 371 -7.43 10.62 -16.80
CA SER A 371 -6.12 10.37 -17.40
C SER A 371 -5.81 8.88 -17.47
N ILE A 372 -5.43 8.42 -18.67
CA ILE A 372 -4.96 7.05 -18.87
C ILE A 372 -3.58 6.81 -18.25
N ASP A 373 -2.75 7.87 -18.12
CA ASP A 373 -1.40 7.79 -17.57
C ASP A 373 -1.40 7.35 -16.11
N VAL A 374 -2.46 7.71 -15.37
CA VAL A 374 -2.69 7.24 -13.99
C VAL A 374 -2.75 5.71 -13.97
N LEU A 375 -3.41 5.07 -14.93
CA LEU A 375 -3.47 3.61 -14.99
C LEU A 375 -2.13 3.00 -15.38
N GLU A 376 -1.32 3.65 -16.22
CA GLU A 376 -0.03 3.12 -16.66
C GLU A 376 1.04 3.06 -15.54
N SER A 377 0.87 3.83 -14.47
CA SER A 377 1.75 3.79 -13.31
C SER A 377 1.74 2.40 -12.66
N ALA A 378 2.91 1.94 -12.21
CA ALA A 378 3.07 0.68 -11.48
C ALA A 378 2.25 0.63 -10.19
N ASP A 379 1.92 1.80 -9.64
CA ASP A 379 1.11 1.94 -8.43
C ASP A 379 -0.38 1.65 -8.71
N TYR A 380 -0.83 1.71 -9.97
CA TYR A 380 -2.21 1.41 -10.38
C TYR A 380 -2.27 0.12 -11.19
N LEU A 381 -2.46 0.17 -12.50
CA LEU A 381 -2.55 -1.03 -13.32
C LEU A 381 -1.16 -1.55 -13.71
N GLY A 382 -0.23 -0.62 -14.00
CA GLY A 382 1.11 -0.90 -14.45
C GLY A 382 1.19 -1.39 -15.91
N LYS A 383 2.41 -1.51 -16.42
CA LYS A 383 2.68 -1.87 -17.82
C LYS A 383 2.88 -3.37 -18.07
N SER A 384 2.81 -4.22 -17.05
CA SER A 384 3.00 -5.68 -17.15
C SER A 384 1.83 -6.49 -16.57
N GLY A 385 1.80 -7.81 -16.82
CA GLY A 385 0.73 -8.70 -16.36
C GLY A 385 -0.57 -8.64 -17.19
N THR A 386 -1.47 -9.58 -16.95
CA THR A 386 -2.80 -9.61 -17.57
C THR A 386 -3.68 -8.50 -17.01
N ARG A 387 -4.28 -7.70 -17.89
CA ARG A 387 -5.05 -6.52 -17.50
C ARG A 387 -6.16 -6.19 -18.49
N THR A 388 -7.24 -5.62 -17.95
CA THR A 388 -8.34 -5.06 -18.72
C THR A 388 -8.47 -3.57 -18.40
N ILE A 389 -8.50 -2.72 -19.42
CA ILE A 389 -8.76 -1.28 -19.31
C ILE A 389 -10.15 -0.99 -19.87
N PHE A 390 -10.99 -0.34 -19.06
CA PHE A 390 -12.26 0.20 -19.49
C PHE A 390 -12.11 1.65 -19.88
N SER A 391 -12.52 1.96 -21.10
CA SER A 391 -12.67 3.31 -21.63
C SER A 391 -14.16 3.63 -21.61
N ILE A 392 -14.62 4.55 -20.78
CA ILE A 392 -16.04 4.73 -20.46
C ILE A 392 -16.46 6.15 -20.81
N GLN A 393 -17.40 6.29 -21.74
CA GLN A 393 -18.06 7.56 -22.01
C GLN A 393 -19.25 7.71 -21.06
N THR A 394 -19.18 8.67 -20.14
CA THR A 394 -20.20 8.91 -19.10
C THR A 394 -20.84 10.28 -19.23
N ASN A 395 -22.10 10.36 -18.81
CA ASN A 395 -22.89 11.58 -18.66
C ASN A 395 -23.24 11.88 -17.19
N SER A 396 -23.22 10.87 -16.32
CA SER A 396 -23.62 10.99 -14.91
C SER A 396 -22.44 10.99 -13.92
N GLY A 397 -21.22 10.68 -14.38
CA GLY A 397 -20.01 10.74 -13.56
C GLY A 397 -19.81 12.13 -12.92
N LYS A 398 -19.19 12.14 -11.73
CA LYS A 398 -18.89 13.37 -10.99
C LYS A 398 -17.40 13.46 -10.71
N LEU A 399 -16.79 14.60 -11.05
CA LEU A 399 -15.43 14.91 -10.61
C LEU A 399 -15.46 15.17 -9.10
N ILE A 400 -14.68 14.43 -8.34
CA ILE A 400 -14.67 14.51 -6.86
C ILE A 400 -13.31 14.93 -6.30
N ARG A 401 -12.41 15.42 -7.15
CA ARG A 401 -11.02 15.76 -6.79
C ARG A 401 -10.91 16.64 -5.54
N THR A 402 -11.72 17.69 -5.45
CA THR A 402 -11.73 18.65 -4.32
C THR A 402 -12.25 18.06 -3.01
N HIS A 403 -12.88 16.88 -3.06
CA HIS A 403 -13.49 16.21 -1.91
C HIS A 403 -12.90 14.82 -1.65
N SER A 404 -11.96 14.37 -2.49
CA SER A 404 -11.32 13.05 -2.36
C SER A 404 -10.19 13.12 -1.33
N TYR A 405 -9.81 11.96 -0.80
CA TYR A 405 -8.59 11.79 -0.01
C TYR A 405 -7.32 11.90 -0.88
N PHE A 406 -7.47 11.78 -2.20
CA PHE A 406 -6.38 11.84 -3.17
C PHE A 406 -6.49 13.10 -4.03
N ASP A 407 -5.67 14.10 -3.73
CA ASP A 407 -5.73 15.42 -4.38
C ASP A 407 -5.14 15.46 -5.81
N ASN A 408 -4.32 14.45 -6.14
CA ASN A 408 -3.54 14.37 -7.37
C ASN A 408 -4.22 13.59 -8.49
N GLU A 409 -5.38 13.00 -8.22
CA GLU A 409 -6.16 12.28 -9.21
C GLU A 409 -7.34 13.16 -9.63
N ASP A 410 -7.50 13.40 -10.93
CA ASP A 410 -8.77 13.87 -11.49
C ASP A 410 -9.79 12.70 -11.43
N GLU A 411 -10.12 12.29 -10.20
CA GLU A 411 -10.98 11.14 -9.89
C GLU A 411 -12.41 11.50 -10.27
N VAL A 412 -12.97 10.72 -11.19
CA VAL A 412 -14.38 10.76 -11.57
C VAL A 412 -15.06 9.54 -10.99
N LEU A 413 -16.08 9.77 -10.17
CA LEU A 413 -16.86 8.70 -9.55
C LEU A 413 -18.16 8.49 -10.34
N LEU A 414 -18.38 7.25 -10.79
CA LEU A 414 -19.63 6.83 -11.43
C LEU A 414 -20.65 6.38 -10.37
N PRO A 415 -21.94 6.73 -10.54
CA PRO A 415 -22.98 6.37 -9.56
C PRO A 415 -23.29 4.87 -9.57
N PRO A 416 -23.83 4.34 -8.46
CA PRO A 416 -24.28 2.96 -8.39
C PRO A 416 -25.51 2.75 -9.27
N GLY A 417 -25.56 1.62 -9.95
CA GLY A 417 -26.61 1.31 -10.91
C GLY A 417 -26.44 1.99 -12.26
N ILE A 418 -25.24 2.48 -12.60
CA ILE A 418 -24.95 2.98 -13.95
C ILE A 418 -25.16 1.87 -14.98
N TYR A 419 -25.79 2.21 -16.11
CA TYR A 419 -26.13 1.26 -17.18
C TYR A 419 -25.26 1.53 -18.41
N LEU A 420 -24.57 0.49 -18.86
CA LEU A 420 -23.47 0.59 -19.79
C LEU A 420 -23.66 -0.40 -20.95
N LYS A 421 -23.20 -0.01 -22.13
CA LYS A 421 -23.15 -0.85 -23.33
C LYS A 421 -21.73 -1.02 -23.81
N VAL A 422 -21.35 -2.24 -24.17
CA VAL A 422 -20.06 -2.49 -24.83
C VAL A 422 -20.14 -2.01 -26.28
N VAL A 423 -19.40 -0.96 -26.60
CA VAL A 423 -19.35 -0.37 -27.95
C VAL A 423 -18.21 -0.97 -28.77
N GLY A 424 -17.07 -1.24 -28.13
CA GLY A 424 -15.88 -1.76 -28.80
C GLY A 424 -14.99 -2.58 -27.87
N ILE A 425 -14.19 -3.46 -28.47
CA ILE A 425 -13.18 -4.27 -27.78
C ILE A 425 -11.92 -4.23 -28.63
N LEU A 426 -10.78 -3.95 -28.02
CA LEU A 426 -9.47 -3.94 -28.64
C LEU A 426 -8.50 -4.76 -27.80
N ASN A 427 -7.74 -5.65 -28.43
CA ASN A 427 -6.76 -6.50 -27.75
C ASN A 427 -5.36 -6.20 -28.30
N PRO A 428 -4.74 -5.05 -27.93
CA PRO A 428 -3.48 -4.61 -28.52
C PRO A 428 -2.29 -5.54 -28.16
N ALA A 429 -2.40 -6.32 -27.08
CA ALA A 429 -1.43 -7.34 -26.72
C ALA A 429 -2.14 -8.56 -26.12
N THR A 430 -1.43 -9.68 -25.98
CA THR A 430 -1.98 -10.94 -25.42
C THR A 430 -2.47 -10.80 -23.98
N ASN A 431 -1.90 -9.87 -23.22
CA ASN A 431 -2.17 -9.62 -21.81
C ASN A 431 -2.84 -8.26 -21.56
N LEU A 432 -3.25 -7.54 -22.60
CA LEU A 432 -3.92 -6.24 -22.50
C LEU A 432 -5.21 -6.26 -23.32
N HIS A 433 -6.32 -6.07 -22.62
CA HIS A 433 -7.66 -5.98 -23.20
C HIS A 433 -8.21 -4.59 -22.93
N ILE A 434 -8.72 -3.91 -23.94
CA ILE A 434 -9.34 -2.60 -23.82
C ILE A 434 -10.80 -2.74 -24.22
N ILE A 435 -11.69 -2.35 -23.32
CA ILE A 435 -13.14 -2.45 -23.50
C ILE A 435 -13.71 -1.04 -23.48
N HIS A 436 -14.32 -0.64 -24.60
CA HIS A 436 -14.97 0.65 -24.72
C HIS A 436 -16.46 0.53 -24.36
N LEU A 437 -16.86 1.32 -23.37
CA LEU A 437 -18.19 1.36 -22.79
C LEU A 437 -18.82 2.73 -23.00
N GLN A 438 -20.13 2.74 -23.22
CA GLN A 438 -20.92 3.96 -23.29
C GLN A 438 -22.07 3.87 -22.28
N GLU A 439 -22.24 4.92 -21.49
CA GLU A 439 -23.42 5.09 -20.65
C GLU A 439 -24.66 5.29 -21.52
N ILE A 440 -25.68 4.48 -21.25
CA ILE A 440 -26.96 4.48 -21.96
C ILE A 440 -28.11 4.54 -20.96
N GLU A 441 -29.29 4.95 -21.43
CA GLU A 441 -30.47 5.01 -20.57
C GLU A 441 -30.86 3.60 -20.07
N PRO A 442 -31.08 3.43 -18.76
CA PRO A 442 -31.46 2.14 -18.21
C PRO A 442 -32.92 1.78 -18.54
N PRO A 443 -33.28 0.49 -18.59
CA PRO A 443 -34.65 0.06 -18.86
C PRO A 443 -35.65 0.43 -17.76
N TYR A 444 -35.17 0.85 -16.59
CA TYR A 444 -35.93 1.40 -15.47
C TYR A 444 -35.00 2.23 -14.58
N LYS A 445 -35.57 3.07 -13.72
CA LYS A 445 -34.78 3.92 -12.82
C LYS A 445 -34.05 3.06 -11.77
N MET A 446 -32.72 3.03 -11.84
CA MET A 446 -31.84 2.14 -11.08
C MET A 446 -31.56 2.63 -9.65
N LEU A 447 -31.56 3.95 -9.47
CA LEU A 447 -31.25 4.65 -8.24
C LEU A 447 -32.33 5.70 -7.96
N ALA A 448 -32.88 5.73 -6.75
CA ALA A 448 -33.81 6.78 -6.32
C ALA A 448 -33.16 8.17 -6.38
N ASP A 449 -33.94 9.22 -6.52
CA ASP A 449 -33.42 10.60 -6.43
C ASP A 449 -33.30 11.00 -4.95
N PRO A 450 -32.14 11.51 -4.48
CA PRO A 450 -31.99 11.92 -3.09
C PRO A 450 -32.84 13.15 -2.71
N PHE A 451 -33.28 13.99 -3.65
CA PHE A 451 -34.05 15.21 -3.37
C PHE A 451 -35.56 15.00 -3.48
N HIS A 452 -35.99 14.06 -4.31
CA HIS A 452 -37.40 13.84 -4.61
C HIS A 452 -37.83 12.40 -4.37
N LEU A 453 -38.96 12.24 -3.66
CA LEU A 453 -39.61 10.95 -3.50
C LEU A 453 -40.17 10.49 -4.87
N SER A 454 -39.38 9.75 -5.63
CA SER A 454 -39.86 9.13 -6.87
C SER A 454 -40.52 7.79 -6.58
N GLU A 455 -41.74 7.59 -7.06
CA GLU A 455 -42.36 6.26 -7.11
C GLU A 455 -41.56 5.35 -8.06
N LEU A 456 -40.70 4.52 -7.49
CA LEU A 456 -39.93 3.52 -8.24
C LEU A 456 -40.78 2.27 -8.41
N LYS A 457 -41.08 1.90 -9.65
CA LYS A 457 -41.67 0.59 -9.94
C LYS A 457 -40.65 -0.49 -9.58
N HIS A 458 -40.99 -1.34 -8.61
CA HIS A 458 -40.14 -2.47 -8.18
C HIS A 458 -40.15 -3.66 -9.16
N ALA A 459 -40.94 -3.58 -10.24
CA ALA A 459 -41.01 -4.63 -11.25
C ALA A 459 -39.77 -4.57 -12.15
N LEU A 460 -38.95 -5.61 -12.11
CA LEU A 460 -37.89 -5.82 -13.10
C LEU A 460 -38.51 -5.94 -14.49
N PRO A 461 -37.87 -5.40 -15.55
CA PRO A 461 -38.29 -5.66 -16.91
C PRO A 461 -38.25 -7.18 -17.16
N PRO A 462 -39.19 -7.72 -17.96
CA PRO A 462 -39.16 -9.12 -18.32
C PRO A 462 -37.79 -9.46 -18.92
N ALA A 463 -37.22 -10.61 -18.57
CA ALA A 463 -35.95 -11.05 -19.13
C ALA A 463 -36.03 -10.97 -20.65
N LYS A 464 -35.16 -10.17 -21.30
CA LYS A 464 -35.04 -10.18 -22.77
C LYS A 464 -34.78 -11.64 -23.17
N PRO A 465 -35.57 -12.24 -24.07
CA PRO A 465 -35.29 -13.60 -24.53
C PRO A 465 -33.90 -13.62 -25.17
N PRO A 466 -33.15 -14.73 -25.06
CA PRO A 466 -31.84 -14.85 -25.68
C PRO A 466 -31.91 -14.50 -27.17
N SER A 467 -31.10 -13.55 -27.60
CA SER A 467 -30.99 -13.08 -28.98
C SER A 467 -30.24 -14.11 -29.83
N TYR A 468 -30.78 -15.31 -29.95
CA TYR A 468 -30.41 -16.33 -30.93
C TYR A 468 -31.63 -17.23 -31.14
N MET A 469 -32.50 -16.86 -32.07
CA MET A 469 -33.28 -17.78 -32.89
C MET A 469 -34.15 -17.02 -33.91
N ILE A 470 -33.54 -16.30 -34.85
CA ILE A 470 -34.06 -16.20 -36.22
C ILE A 470 -32.85 -16.09 -37.15
N TYR A 471 -32.37 -17.22 -37.67
CA TYR A 471 -31.71 -17.26 -38.96
C TYR A 471 -32.68 -17.90 -39.96
N PRO A 472 -32.77 -17.42 -41.21
CA PRO A 472 -33.65 -17.99 -42.22
C PRO A 472 -33.14 -19.40 -42.56
N GLN A 473 -34.00 -20.41 -42.47
CA GLN A 473 -33.71 -21.71 -43.06
C GLN A 473 -33.56 -21.52 -44.58
N LYS A 474 -32.37 -21.80 -45.11
CA LYS A 474 -32.19 -22.07 -46.53
C LYS A 474 -33.03 -23.31 -46.86
N GLN A 475 -34.01 -23.15 -47.74
CA GLN A 475 -34.69 -24.26 -48.39
C GLN A 475 -33.68 -25.02 -49.26
N GLU A 476 -33.29 -26.22 -48.83
CA GLU A 476 -32.83 -27.24 -49.75
C GLU A 476 -34.04 -28.10 -50.12
N GLN A 477 -34.50 -27.92 -51.36
CA GLN A 477 -35.33 -28.90 -52.07
C GLN A 477 -34.54 -30.21 -52.15
N TYR A 478 -35.08 -31.30 -51.61
CA TYR A 478 -35.03 -32.59 -52.31
C TYR A 478 -36.26 -33.43 -51.98
N SER A 479 -36.71 -34.10 -53.02
CA SER A 479 -38.01 -34.70 -53.25
C SER A 479 -38.25 -36.04 -52.55
N SER A 480 -39.53 -36.28 -52.25
CA SER A 480 -40.27 -37.54 -52.37
C SER A 480 -39.66 -38.83 -51.79
N SER A 481 -40.32 -39.41 -50.79
CA SER A 481 -41.21 -40.57 -51.01
C SER A 481 -41.74 -41.14 -49.69
N THR A 482 -43.01 -41.52 -49.76
CA THR A 482 -43.85 -42.22 -48.80
C THR A 482 -43.27 -43.56 -48.32
N SER A 483 -43.40 -43.87 -47.03
CA SER A 483 -44.00 -45.13 -46.60
C SER A 483 -44.22 -45.20 -45.08
N VAL A 484 -45.39 -45.74 -44.77
CA VAL A 484 -45.95 -46.12 -43.48
C VAL A 484 -45.17 -47.31 -42.91
N ILE A 485 -45.20 -47.51 -41.58
CA ILE A 485 -45.41 -48.79 -40.85
C ILE A 485 -44.49 -49.01 -39.63
N SER A 486 -45.17 -49.08 -38.47
CA SER A 486 -44.98 -49.89 -37.24
C SER A 486 -43.65 -49.92 -36.45
N LYS A 487 -43.82 -49.74 -35.13
CA LYS A 487 -43.00 -50.39 -34.08
C LYS A 487 -43.10 -51.93 -34.21
N PRO A 488 -42.06 -52.65 -33.77
CA PRO A 488 -42.28 -53.43 -32.55
C PRO A 488 -41.10 -53.43 -31.57
N SER A 489 -41.49 -53.66 -30.31
CA SER A 489 -40.70 -54.16 -29.18
C SER A 489 -39.91 -55.43 -29.50
N VAL A 490 -38.81 -55.70 -28.76
CA VAL A 490 -38.57 -56.93 -27.97
C VAL A 490 -37.17 -56.92 -27.31
N GLN A 491 -37.21 -57.03 -25.97
CA GLN A 491 -36.42 -57.82 -25.00
C GLN A 491 -34.88 -58.02 -25.08
N SER A 492 -34.33 -58.02 -23.85
CA SER A 492 -33.21 -58.84 -23.32
C SER A 492 -31.80 -58.45 -23.80
N SER A 493 -30.71 -58.48 -23.02
CA SER A 493 -30.39 -59.28 -21.82
C SER A 493 -29.14 -58.70 -21.14
N PHE A 494 -29.08 -58.84 -19.81
CA PHE A 494 -27.90 -59.14 -18.97
C PHE A 494 -26.47 -58.81 -19.48
N LYS A 495 -25.72 -57.98 -18.73
CA LYS A 495 -24.72 -58.46 -17.73
C LYS A 495 -24.08 -57.29 -16.96
N LYS A 496 -24.00 -57.45 -15.65
CA LYS A 496 -23.15 -56.70 -14.71
C LYS A 496 -21.71 -57.16 -14.88
N GLU A 497 -20.74 -56.24 -14.81
CA GLU A 497 -19.40 -56.53 -14.29
C GLU A 497 -18.79 -55.28 -13.64
N GLN A 498 -18.20 -55.50 -12.47
CA GLN A 498 -17.63 -54.52 -11.54
C GLN A 498 -16.22 -54.06 -11.95
N PRO A 499 -15.72 -52.92 -11.44
CA PRO A 499 -14.40 -52.39 -11.76
C PRO A 499 -13.30 -52.94 -10.82
N THR A 500 -12.17 -53.34 -11.39
CA THR A 500 -10.95 -53.70 -10.63
C THR A 500 -9.96 -52.54 -10.57
N PHE A 501 -9.63 -52.14 -9.34
CA PHE A 501 -8.53 -51.26 -8.95
C PHE A 501 -7.16 -51.96 -9.12
N VAL A 502 -6.13 -51.20 -9.53
CA VAL A 502 -4.72 -51.63 -9.51
C VAL A 502 -3.92 -50.66 -8.66
N ALA A 503 -3.23 -51.18 -7.63
CA ALA A 503 -2.28 -50.50 -6.76
C ALA A 503 -0.82 -50.92 -7.10
N PRO A 504 0.20 -50.12 -6.72
CA PRO A 504 1.56 -50.25 -7.25
C PRO A 504 2.45 -51.22 -6.45
N LYS A 505 3.41 -51.86 -7.14
CA LYS A 505 4.44 -52.74 -6.55
C LYS A 505 5.78 -52.01 -6.37
N LYS A 506 6.35 -52.16 -5.16
CA LYS A 506 7.75 -51.90 -4.77
C LYS A 506 8.72 -52.93 -5.37
N LYS A 507 9.97 -52.52 -5.61
CA LYS A 507 11.19 -53.34 -5.51
C LYS A 507 12.41 -52.50 -5.09
N SER A 508 13.26 -53.08 -4.24
CA SER A 508 14.68 -52.74 -3.96
C SER A 508 15.49 -54.06 -4.06
N PRO A 509 16.81 -54.20 -3.70
CA PRO A 509 17.93 -53.27 -3.46
C PRO A 509 19.28 -53.73 -4.14
N TYR A 510 20.43 -53.12 -3.74
CA TYR A 510 21.88 -53.36 -4.05
C TYR A 510 22.42 -52.72 -5.36
N SER A 511 23.63 -52.13 -5.48
CA SER A 511 24.87 -52.07 -4.67
C SER A 511 25.85 -50.98 -5.20
N ASP A 512 26.60 -50.36 -4.29
CA ASP A 512 28.05 -49.99 -4.28
C ASP A 512 28.81 -49.12 -5.33
N GLU A 513 29.71 -48.29 -4.75
CA GLU A 513 31.02 -47.72 -5.22
C GLU A 513 31.04 -46.75 -6.42
N LYS A 514 31.88 -45.70 -6.57
CA LYS A 514 33.12 -45.15 -5.95
C LYS A 514 33.22 -43.65 -6.39
N LEU A 515 33.68 -42.72 -5.55
CA LEU A 515 34.98 -42.00 -5.66
C LEU A 515 35.42 -41.62 -7.09
N ASP A 516 35.27 -40.34 -7.46
CA ASP A 516 36.35 -39.37 -7.72
C ASP A 516 35.78 -37.94 -7.80
#